data_AF-A0A358Q0Y8-F1
#
_entry.id   AF-A0A358Q0Y8-F1
#
_cell.length_a   1.000
_cell.length_b   1.000
_cell.length_c   1.000
_cell.angle_alpha   90.00
_cell.angle_beta   90.00
_cell.angle_gamma   90.00
#
_symmetry.space_group_name_H-M   'P 1'
#
loop_
_entity.id
_entity.type
_entity.pdbx_description
1 polymer ?
#
loop_
_entity_poly.entity_id
_entity_poly.type
_entity_poly.pdbx_seq_one_letter_code
_entity_poly.pdbx_strand_id
1 'polypeptide(L)' 'MQLNDMETKKVLDQGMLTRSVIENETAMKKCQMYTEMAKDPAVKGFFKEQAKGLEDVLGYFKKGMVELQ' A
#
# COMPACT_ATOMS: atom_id res chain seq x y z
N MET A 1 -33.87 -5.65 2.60
CA MET A 1 -32.73 -5.40 3.52
C MET A 1 -31.37 -5.66 2.85
N GLN A 2 -31.22 -6.70 2.01
CA GLN A 2 -29.96 -7.05 1.32
C GLN A 2 -29.26 -5.94 0.50
N LEU A 3 -30.00 -4.99 -0.08
CA LEU A 3 -29.40 -3.85 -0.82
C LEU A 3 -28.53 -2.96 0.11
N ASN A 4 -28.99 -2.71 1.33
CA ASN A 4 -28.25 -1.92 2.33
C ASN A 4 -26.96 -2.63 2.79
N ASP A 5 -26.99 -3.96 2.87
CA ASP A 5 -25.83 -4.75 3.28
C ASP A 5 -24.74 -4.76 2.19
N MET A 6 -25.11 -4.82 0.91
CA MET A 6 -24.16 -4.75 -0.20
C MET A 6 -23.52 -3.36 -0.33
N GLU A 7 -24.30 -2.29 -0.17
CA GLU A 7 -23.78 -0.92 -0.17
C GLU A 7 -22.86 -0.68 1.02
N THR A 8 -23.24 -1.14 2.21
CA THR A 8 -22.39 -1.08 3.42
C THR A 8 -21.08 -1.83 3.19
N LYS A 9 -21.13 -3.05 2.64
CA LYS A 9 -19.92 -3.81 2.30
C LYS A 9 -19.04 -3.06 1.31
N LYS A 10 -19.60 -2.47 0.25
CA LYS A 10 -18.84 -1.69 -0.75
C LYS A 10 -18.09 -0.53 -0.09
N VAL A 11 -18.73 0.22 0.81
CA VAL A 11 -18.10 1.33 1.54
C VAL A 11 -16.97 0.83 2.45
N LEU A 12 -17.19 -0.27 3.18
CA LEU A 12 -16.17 -0.85 4.05
C LEU A 12 -14.95 -1.37 3.26
N ASP A 13 -15.20 -2.06 2.13
CA ASP A 13 -14.14 -2.56 1.25
C ASP A 13 -13.32 -1.40 0.65
N GLN A 14 -14.01 -0.33 0.20
CA GLN A 14 -13.33 0.90 -0.27
C GLN A 14 -12.47 1.53 0.82
N GLY A 15 -12.98 1.61 2.06
CA GLY A 15 -12.23 2.13 3.20
C GLY A 15 -11.00 1.29 3.51
N MET A 16 -11.13 -0.04 3.48
CA MET A 16 -10.02 -0.97 3.71
C MET A 16 -8.93 -0.83 2.63
N LEU A 17 -9.30 -0.77 1.35
CA LEU A 17 -8.35 -0.60 0.26
C LEU A 17 -7.66 0.77 0.34
N THR A 18 -8.42 1.84 0.60
CA THR A 18 -7.88 3.19 0.75
C THR A 18 -6.84 3.24 1.87
N ARG A 19 -7.15 2.69 3.04
CA ARG A 19 -6.20 2.59 4.16
C ARG A 19 -4.95 1.80 3.77
N SER A 20 -5.14 0.66 3.11
CA SER A 20 -4.04 -0.20 2.68
C SER A 20 -3.09 0.52 1.70
N VAL A 21 -3.63 1.31 0.76
CA VAL A 21 -2.83 2.14 -0.14
C VAL A 21 -2.03 3.18 0.65
N ILE A 22 -2.69 3.94 1.54
CA ILE A 22 -2.01 5.00 2.33
C ILE A 22 -0.87 4.42 3.19
N GLU A 23 -1.12 3.31 3.87
CA GLU A 23 -0.13 2.68 4.76
C GLU A 23 1.07 2.16 3.97
N ASN A 24 0.85 1.53 2.81
CA ASN A 24 1.93 1.01 1.97
C ASN A 24 2.70 2.12 1.26
N GLU A 25 2.04 3.20 0.80
CA GLU A 25 2.73 4.38 0.24
C GLU A 25 3.60 5.06 1.30
N THR A 26 3.10 5.15 2.54
CA THR A 26 3.85 5.71 3.66
C THR A 26 5.06 4.84 4.00
N ALA A 27 4.89 3.52 4.07
CA ALA A 27 5.98 2.59 4.31
C ALA A 27 7.05 2.64 3.20
N MET A 28 6.63 2.75 1.93
CA MET A 28 7.52 2.85 0.79
C MET A 28 8.37 4.12 0.86
N LYS A 29 7.74 5.27 1.13
CA LYS A 29 8.45 6.55 1.29
C LYS A 29 9.42 6.52 2.47
N LYS A 30 9.07 5.86 3.58
CA LYS A 30 10.00 5.63 4.70
C LYS A 30 11.21 4.79 4.26
N CYS A 31 11.00 3.71 3.50
CA CYS A 31 12.10 2.90 2.98
C CYS A 31 13.00 3.71 2.05
N GLN A 32 12.44 4.53 1.17
CA GLN A 32 13.22 5.43 0.31
C GLN A 32 14.07 6.41 1.13
N MET A 33 13.46 7.08 2.13
CA MET A 33 14.16 7.97 3.05
C MET A 33 15.28 7.24 3.82
N TYR A 34 15.02 6.05 4.35
CA TYR A 34 16.02 5.26 5.07
C TYR A 34 17.16 4.79 4.16
N THR A 35 16.87 4.52 2.89
CA THR A 35 17.90 4.21 1.87
C THR A 35 18.86 5.39 1.67
N GLU A 36 18.34 6.62 1.69
CA GLU A 36 19.16 7.84 1.56
C GLU A 36 19.98 8.12 2.82
N MET A 37 19.43 7.84 4.00
CA MET A 37 20.08 8.07 5.29
C MET A 37 21.11 6.98 5.67
N ALA A 38 20.95 5.76 5.14
CA ALA A 38 21.80 4.63 5.49
C ALA A 38 23.23 4.81 4.97
N LYS A 39 24.19 4.67 5.89
CA LYS A 39 25.63 4.67 5.56
C LYS A 39 26.15 3.28 5.24
N ASP A 40 25.55 2.25 5.84
CA ASP A 40 25.91 0.86 5.60
C ASP A 40 25.33 0.37 4.25
N PRO A 41 26.15 -0.20 3.34
CA PRO A 41 25.67 -0.66 2.04
C PRO A 41 24.61 -1.75 2.09
N ALA A 42 24.67 -2.66 3.06
CA ALA A 42 23.69 -3.74 3.20
C ALA A 42 22.34 -3.20 3.69
N VAL A 43 22.35 -2.28 4.67
CA VAL A 43 21.14 -1.59 5.13
C VAL A 43 20.51 -0.77 4.01
N LYS A 44 21.33 -0.10 3.20
CA LYS A 44 20.87 0.64 2.02
C LYS A 44 20.22 -0.29 0.98
N GLY A 45 20.86 -1.44 0.69
CA GLY A 45 20.32 -2.46 -0.20
C GLY A 45 18.97 -2.98 0.29
N PHE A 46 18.88 -3.33 1.57
CA PHE A 46 17.65 -3.80 2.20
C PHE A 46 16.49 -2.82 1.99
N PHE A 47 16.63 -1.55 2.37
CA PHE A 47 15.53 -0.59 2.25
C PHE A 47 15.16 -0.30 0.79
N LYS A 48 16.13 -0.34 -0.13
CA LYS A 48 15.85 -0.20 -1.57
C LYS A 48 15.00 -1.36 -2.09
N GLU A 49 15.29 -2.59 -1.68
CA GLU A 49 14.50 -3.77 -2.05
C GLU A 49 13.11 -3.76 -1.42
N GLN A 50 12.99 -3.37 -0.14
CA GLN A 50 11.70 -3.22 0.52
C GLN A 50 10.83 -2.16 -0.16
N ALA A 51 11.40 -1.02 -0.57
CA ALA A 51 10.65 0.01 -1.31
C ALA A 51 10.08 -0.54 -2.62
N LYS A 52 10.86 -1.35 -3.35
CA LYS A 52 10.40 -2.01 -4.58
C LYS A 52 9.28 -3.02 -4.32
N GLY A 53 9.42 -3.87 -3.28
CA GLY A 53 8.37 -4.82 -2.92
C GLY A 53 7.05 -4.14 -2.55
N LEU A 54 7.11 -2.98 -1.89
CA LEU A 54 5.92 -2.18 -1.56
C LEU A 54 5.24 -1.57 -2.79
N GLU A 55 5.99 -1.30 -3.87
CA GLU A 55 5.41 -0.84 -5.14
C GLU A 55 4.50 -1.90 -5.77
N ASP A 56 4.92 -3.18 -5.74
CA ASP A 56 4.10 -4.30 -6.22
C ASP A 56 2.82 -4.46 -5.39
N VAL A 57 2.93 -4.35 -4.06
CA VAL A 57 1.79 -4.41 -3.13
C VAL A 57 0.81 -3.25 -3.39
N LEU A 58 1.33 -2.05 -3.66
CA LEU A 58 0.50 -0.91 -4.05
C LEU A 58 -0.23 -1.15 -5.36
N GLY A 59 0.44 -1.75 -6.34
CA GLY A 59 -0.18 -2.16 -7.61
C GLY A 59 -1.37 -3.10 -7.38
N TYR A 60 -1.23 -4.08 -6.49
CA TYR A 60 -2.32 -4.99 -6.11
C TYR A 60 -3.53 -4.26 -5.51
N PHE A 61 -3.32 -3.38 -4.53
CA PHE A 61 -4.44 -2.66 -3.91
C PHE A 61 -5.10 -1.65 -4.84
N LYS A 62 -4.31 -0.96 -5.69
CA LYS A 62 -4.84 -0.03 -6.71
C LYS A 62 -5.68 -0.77 -7.75
N LYS A 63 -5.29 -1.98 -8.15
CA LYS A 63 -6.13 -2.84 -9.00
C LYS A 63 -7.45 -3.19 -8.32
N GLY A 64 -7.43 -3.58 -7.05
CA GLY A 64 -8.66 -3.84 -6.28
C GLY A 64 -9.58 -2.63 -6.18
N MET A 65 -9.04 -1.41 -6.12
CA MET A 65 -9.87 -0.19 -6.11
C MET A 65 -10.60 0.01 -7.44
N VAL A 66 -9.94 -0.26 -8.56
CA VAL A 66 -10.55 -0.18 -9.90
C VAL A 66 -11.66 -1.22 -10.04
N GLU A 67 -11.45 -2.43 -9.51
CA GLU A 67 -12.45 -3.50 -9.55
C GLU A 67 -13.67 -3.23 -8.65
N LEU A 68 -13.55 -2.36 -7.64
CA LEU A 68 -14.66 -1.94 -6.77
C LEU A 68 -15.48 -0.75 -7.31
N GLN A 69 -15.00 -0.03 -8.33
CA GLN A 69 -15.72 1.11 -8.90
C GLN A 69 -16.92 0.65 -9.71
#